data_AF-C7XXG4-F1
#
_entry.id   AF-C7XXG4-F1
#
_cell.length_a   1.000
_cell.length_b   1.000
_cell.length_c   1.000
_cell.angle_alpha   90.00
_cell.angle_beta   90.00
_cell.angle_gamma   90.00
#
_symmetry.space_group_name_H-M   'P 1'
#
loop_
_entity.id
_entity.type
_entity.pdbx_description
1 polymer ?
#
loop_
_entity_poly.entity_id
_entity_poly.type
_entity_poly.pdbx_seq_one_letter_code
_entity_poly.pdbx_strand_id
1 'polypeptide(L)'
;MYGDPFGKSLCHAWGGSPVYLLGRYFMGLQPTTPGYATFTIHPHLSMFNELKCSLPLKNGSVHYHVHDGKIAIRTDRSGGTVITDSGMIELQPHQTVTIANN
;
A
#
# COMPACT_ATOMS: atom_id res chain seq x y z
N MET A 1 2.63 -1.70 -34.62
CA MET A 1 1.95 -2.89 -34.04
C MET A 1 0.93 -3.33 -35.08
N TYR A 2 0.57 -4.62 -35.18
CA TYR A 2 -0.41 -5.10 -36.18
C TYR A 2 -0.05 -4.83 -37.67
N GLY A 3 1.24 -4.69 -38.00
CA GLY A 3 1.66 -4.34 -39.37
C GLY A 3 1.56 -2.86 -39.74
N ASP A 4 1.09 -2.00 -38.84
CA ASP A 4 1.02 -0.54 -39.01
C ASP A 4 2.21 0.16 -38.29
N PRO A 5 2.97 1.07 -38.96
CA PRO A 5 4.05 1.87 -38.37
C PRO A 5 3.65 2.63 -37.09
N PHE A 6 2.40 3.10 -37.00
CA PHE A 6 1.89 3.91 -35.89
C PHE A 6 0.74 3.25 -35.13
N GLY A 7 0.34 2.02 -35.50
CA GLY A 7 -0.76 1.29 -34.86
C GLY A 7 -0.51 0.82 -33.42
N LYS A 8 0.60 1.22 -32.77
CA LYS A 8 0.87 0.93 -31.36
C LYS A 8 0.15 1.96 -30.49
N SER A 9 -0.66 1.51 -29.52
CA SER A 9 -1.14 2.41 -28.48
C SER A 9 0.01 2.85 -27.57
N LEU A 10 0.21 4.17 -27.47
CA LEU A 10 1.20 4.78 -26.57
C LEU A 10 0.61 5.11 -25.17
N CYS A 11 -0.69 4.91 -24.97
CA CYS A 11 -1.38 5.10 -23.71
C CYS A 11 -2.27 3.89 -23.45
N HIS A 12 -1.66 2.82 -22.93
CA HIS A 12 -2.35 1.58 -22.68
C HIS A 12 -2.38 1.28 -21.18
N ALA A 13 -3.56 0.91 -20.66
CA ALA A 13 -3.76 0.68 -19.22
C ALA A 13 -2.74 -0.31 -18.60
N TRP A 14 -2.24 -1.26 -19.40
CA TRP A 14 -1.36 -2.33 -18.95
C TRP A 14 0.07 -1.81 -18.71
N GLY A 15 0.39 -0.65 -19.30
CA GLY A 15 1.59 0.12 -18.97
C GLY A 15 1.54 0.72 -17.55
N GLY A 16 0.37 0.79 -16.93
CA GLY A 16 0.16 1.28 -15.56
C GLY A 16 0.49 0.26 -14.45
N SER A 17 1.11 -0.86 -14.79
CA SER A 17 1.47 -1.93 -13.84
C SER A 17 2.16 -1.46 -12.54
N PRO A 18 3.04 -0.43 -12.54
CA PRO A 18 3.66 0.07 -11.31
C PRO A 18 2.67 0.51 -10.22
N VAL A 19 1.48 0.99 -10.58
CA VAL A 19 0.46 1.42 -9.59
C VAL A 19 0.03 0.25 -8.71
N TYR A 20 -0.22 -0.91 -9.32
CA TYR A 20 -0.57 -2.12 -8.58
C TYR A 20 0.62 -2.63 -7.75
N LEU A 21 1.81 -2.64 -8.33
CA LEU A 21 3.01 -3.14 -7.65
C LEU A 21 3.31 -2.33 -6.38
N LEU A 22 3.25 -1.00 -6.47
CA LEU A 22 3.45 -0.10 -5.34
C LEU A 22 2.44 -0.37 -4.23
N GLY A 23 1.15 -0.44 -4.54
CA GLY A 23 0.11 -0.69 -3.53
C GLY A 23 0.19 -2.08 -2.90
N ARG A 24 0.42 -3.12 -3.71
CA ARG A 24 0.34 -4.52 -3.27
C ARG A 24 1.61 -5.01 -2.57
N TYR A 25 2.78 -4.61 -3.05
CA TYR A 25 4.07 -5.20 -2.65
C TYR A 25 5.01 -4.22 -1.94
N PHE A 26 4.92 -2.90 -2.20
CA PHE A 26 5.73 -1.92 -1.47
C PHE A 26 4.98 -1.42 -0.23
N MET A 27 3.76 -0.90 -0.40
CA MET A 27 2.91 -0.57 0.75
C MET A 27 2.44 -1.84 1.48
N GLY A 28 2.37 -2.96 0.74
CA GLY A 28 2.13 -4.28 1.31
C GLY A 28 0.69 -4.55 1.72
N LEU A 29 -0.28 -3.81 1.17
CA LEU A 29 -1.69 -3.95 1.54
C LEU A 29 -2.30 -5.20 0.88
N GLN A 30 -2.80 -6.13 1.70
CA GLN A 30 -3.37 -7.38 1.24
C GLN A 30 -4.68 -7.74 1.97
N PRO A 31 -5.76 -8.13 1.26
CA PRO A 31 -6.96 -8.62 1.92
C PRO A 31 -6.70 -10.04 2.44
N THR A 32 -7.11 -10.29 3.68
CA THR A 32 -7.13 -11.64 4.25
C THR A 32 -8.53 -12.26 4.16
N THR A 33 -9.55 -11.44 3.94
CA THR A 33 -10.94 -11.86 3.69
C THR A 33 -11.60 -11.03 2.59
N PRO A 34 -12.72 -11.49 1.99
CA PRO A 34 -13.38 -10.79 0.88
C PRO A 34 -13.70 -9.32 1.18
N GLY A 35 -13.49 -8.46 0.18
CA GLY A 35 -13.81 -7.03 0.27
C GLY A 35 -12.99 -6.25 1.30
N TYR A 36 -11.80 -6.77 1.69
CA TYR A 36 -10.98 -6.18 2.76
C TYR A 36 -11.73 -6.06 4.09
N ALA A 37 -12.60 -7.03 4.41
CA ALA A 37 -13.22 -7.07 5.75
C ALA A 37 -12.16 -7.19 6.85
N THR A 38 -11.11 -7.97 6.57
CA THR A 38 -9.82 -7.96 7.26
C THR A 38 -8.69 -7.90 6.24
N PHE A 39 -7.55 -7.33 6.66
CA PHE A 39 -6.41 -7.11 5.80
C PHE A 39 -5.10 -7.01 6.59
N THR A 40 -3.99 -7.27 5.91
CA THR A 40 -2.64 -7.12 6.43
C THR A 40 -1.88 -6.05 5.68
N ILE A 41 -0.90 -5.46 6.35
CA ILE A 41 0.04 -4.48 5.80
C ILE A 41 1.44 -4.96 6.13
N HIS A 42 2.23 -5.27 5.10
CA HIS A 42 3.65 -5.63 5.24
C HIS A 42 4.51 -4.68 4.39
N PRO A 43 4.91 -3.53 4.95
CA PRO A 43 5.52 -2.46 4.17
C PRO A 43 7.00 -2.74 3.89
N HIS A 44 7.40 -2.55 2.64
CA HIS A 44 8.78 -2.63 2.16
C HIS A 44 9.17 -1.28 1.56
N LEU A 45 9.44 -0.30 2.44
CA LEU A 45 9.59 1.12 2.06
C LEU A 45 10.97 1.71 2.36
N SER A 46 11.97 0.88 2.65
CA SER A 46 13.34 1.32 3.03
C SER A 46 14.05 2.13 1.94
N MET A 47 13.63 1.98 0.69
CA MET A 47 14.16 2.77 -0.44
C MET A 47 13.62 4.20 -0.51
N PHE A 48 12.60 4.54 0.27
CA PHE A 48 11.97 5.87 0.27
C PHE A 48 12.40 6.67 1.51
N ASN A 49 12.98 7.86 1.28
CA ASN A 49 13.29 8.80 2.36
C ASN A 49 12.05 9.57 2.83
N GLU A 50 11.17 9.92 1.89
CA GLU A 50 9.88 10.57 2.13
C GLU A 50 8.84 9.95 1.19
N LEU A 51 7.67 9.63 1.73
CA LEU A 51 6.55 9.13 0.94
C LEU A 51 5.23 9.41 1.67
N LYS A 52 4.24 9.95 0.95
CA LYS A 52 2.85 9.97 1.41
C LYS A 52 1.99 9.20 0.42
N CYS A 53 1.25 8.22 0.92
CA CYS A 53 0.39 7.38 0.09
C CYS A 53 -0.94 7.13 0.81
N SER A 54 -2.01 6.97 0.04
CA SER A 54 -3.31 6.52 0.55
C SER A 54 -3.87 5.48 -0.39
N LEU A 55 -4.27 4.33 0.17
CA LEU A 55 -4.85 3.23 -0.56
C LEU A 55 -6.31 3.06 -0.17
N PRO A 56 -7.24 3.04 -1.14
CA PRO A 56 -8.66 2.95 -0.85
C PRO A 56 -9.03 1.56 -0.35
N LEU A 57 -9.93 1.53 0.62
CA LEU A 57 -10.64 0.35 1.09
C LEU A 57 -12.15 0.56 0.89
N LYS A 58 -12.93 -0.52 1.01
CA LYS A 58 -14.38 -0.36 1.17
C LYS A 58 -14.65 0.37 2.48
N ASN A 59 -15.31 1.53 2.41
CA ASN A 59 -15.68 2.37 3.55
C ASN A 59 -14.48 2.87 4.39
N GLY A 60 -13.36 3.22 3.74
CA GLY A 60 -12.21 3.83 4.43
C GLY A 60 -10.96 3.83 3.56
N SER A 61 -9.85 4.28 4.11
CA SER A 61 -8.54 4.18 3.47
C SER A 61 -7.46 3.73 4.47
N VAL A 62 -6.34 3.27 3.92
CA VAL A 62 -5.08 3.15 4.66
C VAL A 62 -4.16 4.27 4.21
N HIS A 63 -3.57 4.97 5.18
CA HIS A 63 -2.65 6.08 4.95
C HIS A 63 -1.26 5.71 5.43
N TYR A 64 -0.27 6.10 4.64
CA TYR A 64 1.15 5.90 4.90
C TYR A 64 1.84 7.26 4.89
N HIS A 65 2.72 7.48 5.85
CA HIS A 65 3.69 8.57 5.82
C HIS A 65 5.07 8.02 6.22
N VAL A 66 6.00 8.03 5.27
CA VAL A 66 7.42 7.73 5.51
C VAL A 66 8.15 9.05 5.66
N HIS A 67 8.88 9.23 6.77
CA HIS A 67 9.75 10.36 7.05
C HIS A 67 10.72 9.98 8.17
N ASP A 68 11.93 10.53 8.19
CA ASP A 68 12.95 10.31 9.23
C ASP A 68 13.20 8.83 9.59
N GLY A 69 13.26 7.95 8.57
CA GLY A 69 13.50 6.51 8.77
C GLY A 69 12.38 5.79 9.53
N LYS A 70 11.16 6.35 9.53
CA LYS A 70 9.97 5.76 10.16
C LYS A 70 8.82 5.67 9.17
N ILE A 71 7.93 4.71 9.39
CA ILE A 71 6.69 4.54 8.64
C ILE A 71 5.53 4.72 9.62
N ALA A 72 4.73 5.77 9.43
CA ALA A 72 3.48 5.98 10.12
C ALA A 72 2.32 5.42 9.28
N ILE A 73 1.53 4.53 9.87
CA ILE A 73 0.42 3.82 9.22
C ILE A 73 -0.85 4.11 10.01
N ARG A 74 -1.90 4.55 9.31
CA ARG A 74 -3.23 4.83 9.90
C ARG A 74 -4.32 4.27 9.00
N THR A 75 -5.34 3.67 9.58
CA THR A 75 -6.54 3.21 8.85
C THR A 75 -7.77 3.97 9.33
N ASP A 76 -8.75 4.19 8.45
CA ASP A 76 -10.04 4.78 8.84
C ASP A 76 -11.03 3.75 9.43
N ARG A 77 -10.72 2.46 9.32
CA ARG A 77 -11.59 1.37 9.77
C ARG A 77 -10.83 0.20 10.36
N SER A 78 -11.53 -0.62 11.15
CA SER A 78 -10.98 -1.82 11.78
C SER A 78 -10.75 -2.96 10.79
N GLY A 79 -10.05 -4.00 11.27
CA GLY A 79 -9.74 -5.22 10.53
C GLY A 79 -8.32 -5.25 9.95
N GLY A 80 -7.52 -4.23 10.21
CA GLY A 80 -6.14 -4.12 9.73
C GLY A 80 -5.12 -4.64 10.73
N THR A 81 -4.08 -5.29 10.22
CA THR A 81 -2.90 -5.67 11.02
C THR A 81 -1.61 -5.33 10.29
N VAL A 82 -0.69 -4.65 10.95
CA VAL A 82 0.66 -4.41 10.44
C VAL A 82 1.55 -5.58 10.85
N ILE A 83 2.26 -6.15 9.88
CA ILE A 83 3.26 -7.19 10.09
C ILE A 83 4.63 -6.51 10.13
N THR A 84 5.37 -6.80 11.20
CA THR A 84 6.75 -6.33 11.44
C THR A 84 7.64 -7.52 11.75
N ASP A 85 8.95 -7.34 11.71
CA ASP A 85 9.92 -8.37 12.13
C ASP A 85 9.71 -8.80 13.59
N SER A 86 9.23 -7.88 14.44
CA SER A 86 8.95 -8.12 15.86
C SER A 86 7.58 -8.75 16.13
N GLY A 87 6.73 -8.94 15.12
CA GLY A 87 5.39 -9.50 15.27
C GLY A 87 4.29 -8.67 14.62
N MET A 88 3.06 -8.87 15.09
CA MET A 88 1.84 -8.32 14.51
C MET A 88 1.25 -7.23 15.39
N ILE A 89 0.90 -6.09 14.81
CA ILE A 89 0.28 -4.94 15.49
C ILE A 89 -1.10 -4.72 14.90
N GLU A 90 -2.15 -4.86 15.71
CA GLU A 90 -3.51 -4.56 15.28
C GLU A 90 -3.71 -3.05 15.11
N LEU A 91 -4.35 -2.65 14.01
CA LEU A 91 -4.68 -1.26 13.74
C LEU A 91 -6.08 -0.92 14.24
N GLN A 92 -6.13 0.00 15.20
CA GLN A 92 -7.39 0.63 15.59
C GLN A 92 -7.74 1.79 14.65
N PRO A 93 -9.03 2.00 14.33
CA PRO A 93 -9.47 3.13 13.51
C PRO A 93 -8.91 4.46 14.00
N HIS A 94 -8.37 5.26 13.07
CA HIS A 94 -7.79 6.58 13.28
C HIS A 94 -6.58 6.65 14.21
N GLN A 95 -6.13 5.53 14.78
CA GLN A 95 -4.89 5.45 15.51
C GLN A 95 -3.72 5.29 14.53
N THR A 96 -2.65 6.04 14.78
CA THR A 96 -1.41 5.90 14.00
C THR A 96 -0.48 4.94 14.70
N VAL A 97 0.01 3.95 13.95
CA VAL A 97 1.09 3.05 14.36
C VAL A 97 2.35 3.49 13.64
N THR A 98 3.44 3.67 14.38
CA THR A 98 4.74 4.05 13.83
C THR A 98 5.72 2.90 14.00
N ILE A 99 6.34 2.48 12.90
CA ILE A 99 7.38 1.46 12.86
C ILE A 99 8.66 2.02 12.24
N ALA A 100 9.80 1.36 12.46
CA ALA A 100 11.05 1.71 11.80
C ALA A 100 10.98 1.37 10.30
N ASN A 101 11.62 2.19 9.47
CA ASN A 101 11.79 1.93 8.03
C ASN A 101 13.16 1.28 7.81
N ASN A 102 13.26 -0.01 8.11
CA ASN A 102 14.50 -0.79 7.99
C ASN A 102 14.61 -1.47 6.61
#